data_AF-A0A1E1MCN2-F1
#
_entry.id   AF-A0A1E1MCN2-F1
#
_cell.length_a   1.000
_cell.length_b   1.000
_cell.length_c   1.000
_cell.angle_alpha   90.00
_cell.angle_beta   90.00
_cell.angle_gamma   90.00
#
_symmetry.space_group_name_H-M   'P 1'
#
loop_
_entity.id
_entity.type
_entity.pdbx_description
1 polymer ?
#
loop_
_entity_poly.entity_id
_entity_poly.type
_entity_poly.pdbx_seq_one_letter_code
_entity_poly.pdbx_strand_id
1 'polypeptide(L)'
;MDYRLLPAWFRFATISPEQEYINKDLHSGAKAKGTPPFRRVHSDYTAGGARSHFRAMSEAWSCRSQTSQERALFFKLRSEIIAAEDSAIDQAGFEPGDDDMQAGKGGHWDWDGKGYEGPRYAIFSIWRPWEVVRRDPLALMATLESELRYAVLPRTYKNRAGHVQDYYSENPLVREPAEGETHQWWYLSEQKPEGVYAIKFYDSEALKSGDGSVRSMCPHSAFRVECAEDAPPRRSSELRVWCIWQCI
;
A
#
# COMPACT_ATOMS: atom_id res chain seq x y z
N MET A 1 10.21 -15.45 -19.06
CA MET A 1 9.48 -15.38 -17.78
C MET A 1 8.15 -16.07 -18.00
N ASP A 2 7.86 -17.14 -17.26
CA ASP A 2 6.60 -17.89 -17.38
C ASP A 2 5.60 -17.27 -16.39
N TYR A 3 4.63 -16.53 -16.92
CA TYR A 3 3.55 -15.91 -16.14
C TYR A 3 2.40 -16.91 -16.04
N ARG A 4 2.06 -17.36 -14.82
CA ARG A 4 0.97 -18.32 -14.60
C ARG A 4 -0.24 -17.62 -14.01
N LEU A 5 -1.40 -17.85 -14.62
CA LEU A 5 -2.69 -17.53 -14.03
C LEU A 5 -2.92 -18.43 -12.82
N LEU A 6 -3.36 -17.86 -11.70
CA LEU A 6 -3.80 -18.67 -10.55
C LEU A 6 -5.08 -19.44 -10.93
N PRO A 7 -5.21 -20.73 -10.56
CA PRO A 7 -6.43 -21.48 -10.81
C PRO A 7 -7.60 -20.96 -9.96
N ALA A 8 -8.82 -21.13 -10.50
CA ALA A 8 -10.08 -20.57 -9.97
C ALA A 8 -10.44 -20.97 -8.52
N TRP A 9 -9.75 -21.96 -7.94
CA TRP A 9 -9.97 -22.42 -6.57
C TRP A 9 -9.13 -21.68 -5.52
N PHE A 10 -8.34 -20.67 -5.88
CA PHE A 10 -7.52 -19.92 -4.92
C PHE A 10 -8.39 -19.29 -3.84
N ARG A 11 -8.46 -19.97 -2.69
CA ARG A 11 -9.40 -19.67 -1.60
C ARG A 11 -9.09 -18.30 -1.01
N PHE A 12 -9.99 -17.37 -1.28
CA PHE A 12 -10.12 -16.12 -0.56
C PHE A 12 -10.21 -16.39 0.94
N ALA A 13 -9.61 -15.51 1.74
CA ALA A 13 -9.96 -15.46 3.14
C ALA A 13 -11.41 -14.99 3.23
N THR A 14 -12.33 -15.94 3.41
CA THR A 14 -13.65 -15.64 3.96
C THR A 14 -13.40 -14.97 5.31
N ILE A 15 -13.65 -13.67 5.42
CA ILE A 15 -13.69 -13.00 6.70
C ILE A 15 -14.96 -13.50 7.38
N SER A 16 -14.88 -14.62 8.10
CA SER A 16 -15.93 -14.92 9.07
C SER A 16 -15.85 -13.89 10.20
N PRO A 17 -16.99 -13.47 10.78
CA PRO A 17 -17.03 -12.56 11.94
C PRO A 17 -16.16 -13.04 13.12
N GLU A 18 -15.80 -14.32 13.16
CA GLU A 18 -15.04 -14.97 14.25
C GLU A 18 -13.50 -14.81 14.12
N GLN A 19 -12.98 -14.29 13.00
CA GLN A 19 -11.53 -14.14 12.79
C GLN A 19 -10.86 -12.98 13.55
N GLU A 20 -11.61 -12.27 14.40
CA GLU A 20 -11.05 -11.33 15.38
C GLU A 20 -10.07 -12.02 16.38
N TYR A 21 -10.11 -13.35 16.47
CA TYR A 21 -9.34 -14.12 17.45
C TYR A 21 -7.99 -14.70 16.97
N ILE A 22 -7.65 -14.63 15.67
CA ILE A 22 -6.37 -15.17 15.13
C ILE A 22 -5.25 -14.10 15.18
N ASN A 23 -5.18 -13.35 16.27
CA ASN A 23 -3.97 -12.62 16.67
C ASN A 23 -3.28 -13.27 17.89
N LYS A 24 -3.86 -14.34 18.46
CA LYS A 24 -3.34 -14.97 19.69
C LYS A 24 -2.06 -15.79 19.50
N ASP A 25 -1.75 -16.24 18.28
CA ASP A 25 -0.50 -16.99 18.01
C ASP A 25 0.74 -16.11 17.80
N LEU A 26 0.58 -14.77 17.79
CA LEU A 26 1.72 -13.83 17.82
C LEU A 26 2.36 -13.70 19.21
N HIS A 27 1.88 -14.43 20.22
CA HIS A 27 2.39 -14.41 21.60
C HIS A 27 3.32 -15.58 21.95
N SER A 28 3.79 -16.37 20.98
CA SER A 28 4.97 -17.19 21.26
C SER A 28 6.15 -16.24 21.53
N GLY A 29 6.74 -16.30 22.73
CA GLY A 29 7.80 -15.39 23.21
C GLY A 29 9.12 -15.40 22.41
N ALA A 30 9.12 -15.95 21.19
CA ALA A 30 10.20 -15.82 20.24
C ALA A 30 10.05 -14.49 19.49
N LYS A 31 11.03 -13.60 19.62
CA LYS A 31 11.15 -12.42 18.74
C LYS A 31 11.21 -12.93 17.30
N ALA A 32 10.10 -12.79 16.56
CA ALA A 32 10.08 -13.13 15.15
C ALA A 32 11.16 -12.31 14.42
N LYS A 33 12.12 -12.99 13.77
CA LYS A 33 13.19 -12.33 13.01
C LYS A 33 12.69 -11.62 11.73
N GLY A 34 11.39 -11.73 11.43
CA GLY A 34 10.69 -11.08 10.32
C GLY A 34 9.19 -11.34 10.39
N THR A 35 8.42 -10.61 9.58
CA THR A 35 6.95 -10.75 9.50
C THR A 35 6.57 -11.99 8.68
N PRO A 36 5.61 -12.83 9.13
CA PRO A 36 5.15 -13.96 8.33
C PRO A 36 4.47 -13.50 7.03
N PRO A 37 4.39 -14.37 5.99
CA PRO A 37 3.67 -14.05 4.77
C PRO A 37 2.22 -13.66 5.04
N PHE A 38 1.82 -12.46 4.60
CA PHE A 38 0.45 -11.97 4.75
C PHE A 38 -0.43 -12.48 3.61
N ARG A 39 -1.47 -13.25 3.95
CA ARG A 39 -2.32 -13.97 2.99
C ARG A 39 -3.70 -13.36 2.78
N ARG A 40 -3.96 -12.19 3.38
CA ARG A 40 -5.17 -11.42 3.06
C ARG A 40 -4.85 -10.50 1.89
N VAL A 41 -5.73 -10.50 0.90
CA VAL A 41 -5.58 -9.62 -0.26
C VAL A 41 -5.78 -8.18 0.19
N HIS A 42 -4.80 -7.33 -0.07
CA HIS A 42 -4.83 -5.95 0.36
C HIS A 42 -4.01 -5.05 -0.56
N SER A 43 -4.24 -3.74 -0.46
CA SER A 43 -3.20 -2.74 -0.72
C SER A 43 -2.86 -1.98 0.56
N ASP A 44 -1.72 -1.31 0.56
CA ASP A 44 -1.18 -0.65 1.75
C ASP A 44 -1.82 0.70 2.06
N TYR A 45 -2.50 1.33 1.11
CA TYR A 45 -3.17 2.61 1.35
C TYR A 45 -4.47 2.72 0.57
N THR A 46 -5.49 3.32 1.21
CA THR A 46 -6.53 4.08 0.49
C THR A 46 -5.96 5.44 0.10
N ALA A 47 -6.66 6.24 -0.71
CA ALA A 47 -6.22 7.60 -1.03
C ALA A 47 -6.06 8.47 0.23
N GLY A 48 -7.06 8.46 1.13
CA GLY A 48 -6.98 9.13 2.44
C GLY A 48 -5.85 8.57 3.31
N GLY A 49 -5.70 7.25 3.35
CA GLY A 49 -4.61 6.58 4.07
C GLY A 49 -3.22 6.97 3.58
N ALA A 50 -3.05 7.19 2.27
CA ALA A 50 -1.79 7.64 1.65
C ALA A 50 -1.50 9.10 1.99
N ARG A 51 -2.50 9.98 1.88
CA ARG A 51 -2.39 11.41 2.25
C ARG A 51 -2.05 11.57 3.71
N SER A 52 -2.74 10.86 4.60
CA SER A 52 -2.40 10.82 6.02
C SER A 52 -0.97 10.32 6.25
N HIS A 53 -0.55 9.25 5.55
CA HIS A 53 0.82 8.76 5.70
C HIS A 53 1.87 9.81 5.28
N PHE A 54 1.58 10.62 4.25
CA PHE A 54 2.43 11.70 3.78
C PHE A 54 2.46 12.91 4.74
N ARG A 55 1.29 13.33 5.22
CA ARG A 55 1.10 14.41 6.21
C ARG A 55 1.71 14.06 7.56
N ALA A 56 1.69 12.79 7.95
CA ALA A 56 2.30 12.32 9.18
C ALA A 56 3.83 12.44 9.20
N MET A 57 4.52 12.64 8.07
CA MET A 57 5.97 12.83 8.07
C MET A 57 6.38 14.14 8.75
N SER A 58 7.20 14.01 9.78
CA SER A 58 7.74 15.15 10.54
C SER A 58 9.07 15.64 9.97
N GLU A 59 9.56 16.77 10.47
CA GLU A 59 10.92 17.28 10.20
C GLU A 59 12.03 16.33 10.66
N ALA A 60 11.73 15.26 11.41
CA ALA A 60 12.67 14.21 11.76
C ALA A 60 12.79 13.12 10.68
N TRP A 61 11.87 13.06 9.69
CA TRP A 61 11.92 12.06 8.61
C TRP A 61 13.22 12.18 7.85
N SER A 62 14.00 11.11 7.71
CA SER A 62 15.28 11.15 6.98
C SER A 62 15.65 9.78 6.43
N CYS A 63 16.39 9.76 5.33
CA CYS A 63 17.09 8.59 4.82
C CYS A 63 18.59 8.70 5.10
N ARG A 64 19.25 7.60 5.51
CA ARG A 64 20.68 7.61 5.87
C ARG A 64 21.61 8.05 4.74
N SER A 65 21.20 7.84 3.49
CA SER A 65 22.00 8.15 2.30
C SER A 65 21.63 9.47 1.63
N GLN A 66 20.70 10.25 2.19
CA GLN A 66 20.27 11.51 1.58
C GLN A 66 21.28 12.64 1.90
N THR A 67 21.50 13.51 0.92
CA THR A 67 22.18 14.79 1.11
C THR A 67 21.26 15.82 1.76
N SER A 68 21.84 16.89 2.31
CA SER A 68 21.07 18.01 2.86
C SER A 68 20.21 18.71 1.80
N GLN A 69 20.69 18.76 0.55
CA GLN A 69 19.97 19.34 -0.59
C GLN A 69 18.75 18.48 -0.98
N GLU A 70 18.92 17.16 -1.06
CA GLU A 70 17.79 16.24 -1.33
C GLU A 70 16.75 16.29 -0.22
N ARG A 71 17.19 16.38 1.04
CA ARG A 71 16.31 16.59 2.19
C ARG A 71 15.50 17.88 2.04
N ALA A 72 16.16 19.02 1.78
CA ALA A 72 15.50 20.30 1.66
C ALA A 72 14.50 20.31 0.49
N LEU A 73 14.90 19.72 -0.64
CA LEU A 73 14.04 19.54 -1.80
C LEU A 73 12.80 18.70 -1.48
N PHE A 74 12.96 17.57 -0.77
CA PHE A 74 11.83 16.74 -0.35
C PHE A 74 10.83 17.53 0.48
N PHE A 75 11.27 18.29 1.49
CA PHE A 75 10.35 19.06 2.34
C PHE A 75 9.71 20.24 1.59
N LYS A 76 10.43 20.89 0.67
CA LYS A 76 9.85 21.90 -0.22
C LYS A 76 8.70 21.30 -1.04
N LEU A 77 8.95 20.19 -1.73
CA LEU A 77 7.96 19.50 -2.55
C LEU A 77 6.79 18.97 -1.73
N ARG A 78 7.06 18.44 -0.52
CA ARG A 78 6.02 18.01 0.42
C ARG A 78 5.10 19.16 0.81
N SER A 79 5.64 20.33 1.13
CA SER A 79 4.85 21.51 1.46
C SER A 79 4.03 22.00 0.25
N GLU A 80 4.59 21.98 -0.95
CA GLU A 80 3.88 22.33 -2.18
C GLU A 80 2.71 21.37 -2.47
N ILE A 81 2.93 20.07 -2.30
CA ILE A 81 1.88 19.05 -2.44
C ILE A 81 0.77 19.28 -1.42
N ILE A 82 1.10 19.43 -0.14
CA ILE A 82 0.11 19.62 0.93
C ILE A 82 -0.69 20.91 0.71
N ALA A 83 -0.02 22.01 0.35
CA ALA A 83 -0.72 23.28 0.07
C ALA A 83 -1.66 23.17 -1.14
N ALA A 84 -1.27 22.44 -2.17
CA ALA A 84 -2.13 22.19 -3.33
C ALA A 84 -3.31 21.26 -2.99
N GLU A 85 -3.10 20.24 -2.15
CA GLU A 85 -4.20 19.43 -1.61
C GLU A 85 -5.15 20.28 -0.77
N ASP A 86 -4.65 21.06 0.19
CA ASP A 86 -5.46 21.89 1.08
C ASP A 86 -6.30 22.92 0.29
N SER A 87 -5.71 23.55 -0.74
CA SER A 87 -6.44 24.44 -1.64
C SER A 87 -7.57 23.74 -2.40
N ALA A 88 -7.33 22.51 -2.89
CA ALA A 88 -8.34 21.73 -3.60
C ALA A 88 -9.44 21.21 -2.66
N ILE A 89 -9.07 20.82 -1.44
CA ILE A 89 -9.98 20.39 -0.36
C ILE A 89 -10.92 21.53 0.02
N ASP A 90 -10.39 22.73 0.23
CA ASP A 90 -11.18 23.94 0.54
C ASP A 90 -12.15 24.29 -0.61
N GLN A 91 -11.67 24.27 -1.86
CA GLN A 91 -12.52 24.50 -3.03
C GLN A 91 -13.62 23.46 -3.20
N ALA A 92 -13.42 22.23 -2.71
CA ALA A 92 -14.41 21.17 -2.68
C ALA A 92 -15.41 21.31 -1.51
N GLY A 93 -15.24 22.31 -0.64
CA GLY A 93 -16.13 22.61 0.49
C GLY A 93 -15.83 21.81 1.76
N PHE A 94 -14.65 21.22 1.84
CA PHE A 94 -14.18 20.53 3.06
C PHE A 94 -13.20 21.42 3.83
N GLU A 95 -13.09 21.21 5.14
CA GLU A 95 -12.08 21.89 5.96
C GLU A 95 -10.69 21.25 5.71
N PRO A 96 -9.71 21.99 5.16
CA PRO A 96 -8.35 21.50 4.97
C PRO A 96 -7.62 21.37 6.31
N GLY A 97 -6.58 20.53 6.34
CA GLY A 97 -5.70 20.40 7.51
C GLY A 97 -5.45 18.98 7.98
N ASP A 98 -4.71 18.90 9.10
CA ASP A 98 -4.21 17.67 9.73
C ASP A 98 -4.90 17.41 11.08
N ASP A 99 -6.04 18.05 11.33
CA ASP A 99 -6.55 18.27 12.70
C ASP A 99 -7.06 16.98 13.35
N ASP A 100 -7.37 15.96 12.54
CA ASP A 100 -7.76 14.64 13.03
C ASP A 100 -6.96 13.50 12.37
N MET A 101 -5.62 13.61 12.45
CA MET A 101 -4.71 12.48 12.16
C MET A 101 -4.99 11.26 13.04
N GLN A 102 -5.82 11.34 14.09
CA GLN A 102 -6.02 10.26 15.06
C GLN A 102 -7.32 9.47 14.85
N ALA A 103 -8.39 10.09 14.35
CA ALA A 103 -9.69 9.44 14.15
C ALA A 103 -10.07 9.20 12.68
N GLY A 104 -9.23 9.62 11.73
CA GLY A 104 -9.44 9.28 10.31
C GLY A 104 -10.58 10.05 9.67
N LYS A 105 -10.72 11.34 9.99
CA LYS A 105 -11.80 12.22 9.51
C LYS A 105 -11.26 13.59 9.09
N GLY A 106 -12.02 14.31 8.28
CA GLY A 106 -11.68 15.66 7.85
C GLY A 106 -11.32 15.72 6.38
N GLY A 107 -11.02 16.92 5.87
CA GLY A 107 -10.99 17.17 4.44
C GLY A 107 -10.02 16.27 3.66
N HIS A 108 -8.84 15.95 4.20
CA HIS A 108 -7.91 15.06 3.50
C HIS A 108 -8.36 13.57 3.51
N TRP A 109 -9.33 13.17 4.32
CA TRP A 109 -9.93 11.84 4.26
C TRP A 109 -11.10 11.81 3.30
N ASP A 110 -11.98 12.80 3.41
CA ASP A 110 -13.29 12.84 2.74
C ASP A 110 -13.22 13.35 1.30
N TRP A 111 -12.15 14.09 0.94
CA TRP A 111 -11.94 14.60 -0.41
C TRP A 111 -11.56 13.49 -1.42
N ASP A 112 -12.20 13.55 -2.59
CA ASP A 112 -12.07 12.58 -3.67
C ASP A 112 -10.84 12.81 -4.57
N GLY A 113 -10.07 13.87 -4.33
CA GLY A 113 -8.90 14.22 -5.14
C GLY A 113 -9.18 15.20 -6.28
N LYS A 114 -10.44 15.55 -6.54
CA LYS A 114 -10.82 16.43 -7.65
C LYS A 114 -10.31 17.86 -7.42
N GLY A 115 -9.79 18.47 -8.49
CA GLY A 115 -9.24 19.84 -8.44
C GLY A 115 -7.78 19.92 -7.99
N TYR A 116 -7.12 18.77 -7.78
CA TYR A 116 -5.69 18.75 -7.45
C TYR A 116 -4.81 19.15 -8.64
N GLU A 117 -4.11 20.28 -8.50
CA GLU A 117 -3.16 20.80 -9.50
C GLU A 117 -1.71 20.88 -8.96
N GLY A 118 -1.41 20.16 -7.87
CA GLY A 118 -0.08 20.09 -7.30
C GLY A 118 0.84 19.09 -8.01
N PRO A 119 2.12 19.00 -7.58
CA PRO A 119 3.07 18.02 -8.12
C PRO A 119 2.57 16.58 -7.95
N ARG A 120 2.64 15.78 -9.02
CA ARG A 120 2.30 14.36 -8.92
C ARG A 120 3.21 13.67 -7.90
N TYR A 121 2.63 12.83 -7.05
CA TYR A 121 3.38 11.98 -6.15
C TYR A 121 2.79 10.58 -6.04
N ALA A 122 3.64 9.61 -5.71
CA ALA A 122 3.26 8.22 -5.60
C ALA A 122 4.05 7.51 -4.49
N ILE A 123 3.46 6.43 -4.00
CA ILE A 123 4.09 5.52 -3.04
C ILE A 123 4.29 4.19 -3.74
N PHE A 124 5.52 3.71 -3.76
CA PHE A 124 5.87 2.41 -4.27
C PHE A 124 6.50 1.53 -3.20
N SER A 125 6.40 0.23 -3.41
CA SER A 125 7.15 -0.78 -2.71
C SER A 125 8.04 -1.50 -3.71
N ILE A 126 9.35 -1.46 -3.47
CA ILE A 126 10.32 -2.26 -4.18
C ILE A 126 10.52 -3.55 -3.40
N TRP A 127 10.00 -4.64 -3.95
CA TRP A 127 10.01 -5.94 -3.31
C TRP A 127 11.01 -6.87 -3.99
N ARG A 128 11.95 -7.39 -3.20
CA ARG A 128 13.02 -8.25 -3.69
C ARG A 128 13.16 -9.51 -2.82
N PRO A 129 13.12 -10.71 -3.40
CA PRO A 129 13.46 -11.92 -2.67
C PRO A 129 14.98 -12.06 -2.52
N TRP A 130 15.43 -12.69 -1.43
CA TRP A 130 16.85 -12.92 -1.17
C TRP A 130 17.35 -14.24 -1.78
N GLU A 131 16.42 -15.16 -2.00
CA GLU A 131 16.63 -16.52 -2.49
C GLU A 131 15.54 -16.83 -3.53
N VAL A 132 15.69 -17.93 -4.27
CA VAL A 132 14.65 -18.37 -5.21
C VAL A 132 13.36 -18.70 -4.45
N VAL A 133 12.26 -18.06 -4.82
CA VAL A 133 10.97 -18.23 -4.15
C VAL A 133 10.29 -19.51 -4.61
N ARG A 134 10.21 -20.50 -3.71
CA ARG A 134 9.50 -21.77 -3.96
C ARG A 134 8.22 -21.90 -3.14
N ARG A 135 8.24 -21.42 -1.88
CA ARG A 135 7.07 -21.43 -0.99
C ARG A 135 6.59 -20.01 -0.71
N ASP A 136 5.28 -19.86 -0.65
CA ASP A 136 4.60 -18.60 -0.41
C ASP A 136 5.12 -17.51 -1.39
N PRO A 137 4.92 -17.59 -2.71
CA PRO A 137 5.17 -16.46 -3.62
C PRO A 137 4.29 -15.24 -3.33
N LEU A 138 4.66 -14.10 -3.91
CA LEU A 138 3.86 -12.87 -3.89
C LEU A 138 3.12 -12.74 -5.24
N ALA A 139 1.79 -12.73 -5.17
CA ALA A 139 0.94 -12.47 -6.32
C ALA A 139 0.48 -11.01 -6.34
N LEU A 140 0.37 -10.47 -7.55
CA LEU A 140 -0.12 -9.13 -7.86
C LEU A 140 -1.42 -9.24 -8.64
N MET A 141 -2.40 -8.41 -8.30
CA MET A 141 -3.70 -8.40 -8.94
C MET A 141 -3.65 -7.64 -10.28
N ALA A 142 -4.26 -8.24 -11.30
CA ALA A 142 -4.39 -7.69 -12.64
C ALA A 142 -5.81 -7.16 -12.94
N THR A 143 -6.82 -7.60 -12.19
CA THR A 143 -8.20 -7.07 -12.28
C THR A 143 -8.21 -5.56 -12.10
N LEU A 144 -9.00 -4.84 -12.92
CA LEU A 144 -9.09 -3.38 -12.86
C LEU A 144 -9.63 -2.94 -11.51
N GLU A 145 -9.11 -1.83 -10.98
CA GLU A 145 -9.52 -1.32 -9.67
C GLU A 145 -11.02 -1.00 -9.60
N SER A 146 -11.60 -0.55 -10.71
CA SER A 146 -13.04 -0.28 -10.88
C SER A 146 -13.93 -1.52 -10.76
N GLU A 147 -13.37 -2.72 -10.91
CA GLU A 147 -14.08 -4.00 -10.78
C GLU A 147 -13.94 -4.59 -9.37
N LEU A 148 -13.18 -3.95 -8.48
CA LEU A 148 -12.89 -4.47 -7.16
C LEU A 148 -13.86 -3.93 -6.11
N ARG A 149 -14.27 -4.84 -5.21
CA ARG A 149 -14.91 -4.47 -3.95
C ARG A 149 -13.92 -4.68 -2.83
N TYR A 150 -13.82 -3.72 -1.92
CA TYR A 150 -12.97 -3.84 -0.75
C TYR A 150 -13.70 -3.41 0.53
N ALA A 151 -13.21 -3.90 1.66
CA ALA A 151 -13.52 -3.33 2.97
C ALA A 151 -12.32 -2.50 3.41
N VAL A 152 -12.55 -1.35 4.03
CA VAL A 152 -11.48 -0.52 4.57
C VAL A 152 -11.10 -1.04 5.95
N LEU A 153 -9.83 -1.34 6.16
CA LEU A 153 -9.27 -1.69 7.46
C LEU A 153 -8.56 -0.48 8.07
N PRO A 154 -9.10 0.08 9.16
CA PRO A 154 -8.42 1.02 10.05
C PRO A 154 -7.02 0.58 10.49
N ARG A 155 -6.03 1.48 10.43
CA ARG A 155 -4.68 1.26 10.97
C ARG A 155 -4.24 2.46 11.80
N THR A 156 -3.72 2.19 12.99
CA THR A 156 -3.00 3.20 13.79
C THR A 156 -1.51 2.90 13.78
N TYR A 157 -0.71 3.89 13.42
CA TYR A 157 0.73 3.85 13.55
C TYR A 157 1.16 4.65 14.78
N LYS A 158 2.04 4.06 15.59
CA LYS A 158 2.57 4.65 16.81
C LYS A 158 4.08 4.64 16.79
N ASN A 159 4.70 5.73 17.23
CA ASN A 159 6.15 5.90 17.38
C ASN A 159 6.95 5.50 16.12
N ARG A 160 6.41 5.80 14.93
CA ARG A 160 7.12 5.50 13.68
C ARG A 160 8.21 6.55 13.47
N ALA A 161 9.46 6.11 13.38
CA ALA A 161 10.58 7.01 13.15
C ALA A 161 10.32 7.94 11.95
N GLY A 162 10.62 9.22 12.12
CA GLY A 162 10.38 10.24 11.12
C GLY A 162 8.93 10.71 10.96
N HIS A 163 7.99 10.20 11.73
CA HIS A 163 6.59 10.61 11.69
C HIS A 163 6.16 11.25 13.01
N VAL A 164 5.00 11.91 13.01
CA VAL A 164 4.31 12.31 14.23
C VAL A 164 4.08 11.11 15.15
N GLN A 165 3.92 11.36 16.45
CA GLN A 165 3.87 10.32 17.48
C GLN A 165 2.84 9.23 17.15
N ASP A 166 1.60 9.63 16.87
CA ASP A 166 0.51 8.74 16.53
C ASP A 166 -0.27 9.31 15.32
N TYR A 167 -0.61 8.45 14.36
CA TYR A 167 -1.49 8.81 13.24
C TYR A 167 -2.24 7.60 12.70
N TYR A 168 -3.31 7.87 11.96
CA TYR A 168 -4.22 6.90 11.39
C TYR A 168 -3.95 6.70 9.89
N SER A 169 -4.22 5.51 9.38
CA SER A 169 -4.13 5.16 7.97
C SER A 169 -5.15 4.05 7.69
N GLU A 170 -5.25 3.64 6.44
CA GLU A 170 -6.27 2.71 6.00
C GLU A 170 -5.73 1.77 4.94
N ASN A 171 -6.11 0.50 5.03
CA ASN A 171 -5.77 -0.49 4.03
C ASN A 171 -7.05 -1.01 3.38
N PRO A 172 -7.18 -0.97 2.04
CA PRO A 172 -8.26 -1.68 1.38
C PRO A 172 -7.97 -3.19 1.41
N LEU A 173 -8.89 -3.95 2.00
CA LEU A 173 -8.91 -5.41 1.95
C LEU A 173 -9.85 -5.84 0.83
N VAL A 174 -9.32 -6.42 -0.23
CA VAL A 174 -10.15 -6.81 -1.38
C VAL A 174 -11.01 -8.02 -1.00
N ARG A 175 -12.31 -7.91 -1.29
CA ARG A 175 -13.30 -8.97 -1.07
C ARG A 175 -13.15 -10.07 -2.12
N GLU A 176 -13.85 -11.17 -1.92
CA GLU A 176 -14.00 -12.17 -2.97
C GLU A 176 -14.81 -11.63 -4.16
N PRO A 177 -14.54 -12.12 -5.39
CA PRO A 177 -15.33 -11.81 -6.56
C PRO A 177 -16.78 -12.25 -6.35
N ALA A 178 -17.73 -11.57 -7.01
CA ALA A 178 -19.12 -12.00 -6.96
C ALA A 178 -19.29 -13.37 -7.63
N GLU A 179 -20.45 -13.98 -7.44
CA GLU A 179 -20.83 -15.13 -8.26
C GLU A 179 -20.77 -14.78 -9.75
N GLY A 180 -20.00 -15.56 -10.52
CA GLY A 180 -19.77 -15.34 -11.95
C GLY A 180 -18.61 -14.39 -12.30
N GLU A 181 -17.96 -13.76 -11.31
CA GLU A 181 -16.78 -12.92 -11.52
C GLU A 181 -15.47 -13.65 -11.20
N THR A 182 -14.35 -13.18 -11.74
CA THR A 182 -13.02 -13.73 -11.44
C THR A 182 -12.00 -12.62 -11.24
N HIS A 183 -11.19 -12.73 -10.18
CA HIS A 183 -10.00 -11.90 -10.04
C HIS A 183 -8.83 -12.50 -10.84
N GLN A 184 -8.18 -11.68 -11.65
CA GLN A 184 -6.99 -12.01 -12.40
C GLN A 184 -5.75 -11.71 -11.55
N TRP A 185 -4.79 -12.64 -11.57
CA TRP A 185 -3.59 -12.60 -10.74
C TRP A 185 -2.37 -13.03 -11.53
N TRP A 186 -1.24 -12.39 -11.23
CA TRP A 186 0.06 -12.75 -11.76
C TRP A 186 1.06 -12.93 -10.63
N TYR A 187 1.96 -13.89 -10.80
CA TYR A 187 3.15 -14.03 -9.97
C TYR A 187 4.30 -14.56 -10.81
N LEU A 188 5.52 -14.28 -10.38
CA LEU A 188 6.73 -14.87 -10.95
C LEU A 188 6.97 -16.23 -10.29
N SER A 189 6.79 -17.30 -11.05
CA SER A 189 7.16 -18.65 -10.61
C SER A 189 8.67 -18.75 -10.44
N GLU A 190 9.11 -19.36 -9.34
CA GLU A 190 10.53 -19.49 -8.99
C GLU A 190 11.28 -18.15 -9.08
N GLN A 191 10.64 -17.09 -8.58
CA GLN A 191 11.19 -15.74 -8.61
C GLN A 191 12.60 -15.72 -8.02
N LYS A 192 13.58 -15.37 -8.84
CA LYS A 192 14.99 -15.25 -8.45
C LYS A 192 15.24 -13.88 -7.81
N PRO A 193 16.35 -13.69 -7.07
CA PRO A 193 16.69 -12.40 -6.43
C PRO A 193 16.80 -11.21 -7.39
N GLU A 194 16.98 -11.46 -8.69
CA GLU A 194 17.02 -10.45 -9.75
C GLU A 194 15.62 -10.06 -10.24
N GLY A 195 14.61 -10.90 -10.00
CA GLY A 195 13.21 -10.61 -10.28
C GLY A 195 12.66 -9.69 -9.20
N VAL A 196 12.74 -8.38 -9.42
CA VAL A 196 12.26 -7.36 -8.47
C VAL A 196 10.88 -6.88 -8.89
N TYR A 197 9.96 -6.71 -7.93
CA TYR A 197 8.70 -6.02 -8.17
C TYR A 197 8.80 -4.56 -7.78
N ALA A 198 8.22 -3.69 -8.61
CA ALA A 198 7.81 -2.36 -8.22
C ALA A 198 6.27 -2.36 -8.08
N ILE A 199 5.79 -2.36 -6.85
CA ILE A 199 4.37 -2.43 -6.52
C ILE A 199 3.90 -1.01 -6.21
N LYS A 200 2.91 -0.53 -6.97
CA LYS A 200 2.28 0.76 -6.70
C LYS A 200 1.32 0.62 -5.53
N PHE A 201 1.51 1.42 -4.50
CA PHE A 201 0.62 1.50 -3.34
C PHE A 201 -0.29 2.73 -3.38
N TYR A 202 0.16 3.82 -4.01
CA TYR A 202 -0.63 5.03 -4.24
C TYR A 202 -0.05 5.83 -5.41
N ASP A 203 -0.86 6.56 -6.15
CA ASP A 203 -0.45 7.50 -7.20
C ASP A 203 -1.50 8.60 -7.36
N SER A 204 -1.11 9.85 -7.06
CA SER A 204 -2.03 10.99 -7.08
C SER A 204 -2.64 11.25 -8.47
N GLU A 205 -1.98 10.80 -9.53
CA GLU A 205 -2.50 10.93 -10.90
C GLU A 205 -3.79 10.13 -11.11
N ALA A 206 -3.96 9.01 -10.41
CA ALA A 206 -5.19 8.21 -10.49
C ALA A 206 -6.44 9.03 -10.09
N LEU A 207 -6.27 9.99 -9.18
CA LEU A 207 -7.34 10.89 -8.75
C LEU A 207 -7.65 11.96 -9.80
N LYS A 208 -6.63 12.41 -10.55
CA LYS A 208 -6.78 13.42 -11.60
C LYS A 208 -7.40 12.85 -12.87
N SER A 209 -6.93 11.68 -13.31
CA SER A 209 -7.41 11.08 -14.56
C SER A 209 -8.87 10.65 -14.43
N GLY A 210 -9.24 10.00 -13.31
CA GLY A 210 -10.62 9.56 -13.02
C GLY A 210 -11.22 8.54 -13.99
N ASP A 211 -10.52 8.23 -15.08
CA ASP A 211 -10.95 7.34 -16.18
C ASP A 211 -10.41 5.90 -16.04
N GLY A 212 -9.67 5.63 -14.97
CA GLY A 212 -9.05 4.33 -14.69
C GLY A 212 -7.80 4.02 -15.53
N SER A 213 -7.31 4.97 -16.34
CA SER A 213 -6.07 4.81 -17.12
C SER A 213 -4.83 4.70 -16.22
N VAL A 214 -4.88 5.32 -15.04
CA VAL A 214 -3.88 5.21 -13.99
C VAL A 214 -4.49 4.51 -12.78
N ARG A 215 -3.95 3.34 -12.43
CA ARG A 215 -4.31 2.64 -11.19
C ARG A 215 -3.82 3.41 -9.97
N SER A 216 -4.66 3.54 -8.95
CA SER A 216 -4.28 4.14 -7.67
C SER A 216 -3.46 3.16 -6.85
N MET A 217 -3.81 1.87 -6.89
CA MET A 217 -3.19 0.82 -6.08
C MET A 217 -2.97 -0.49 -6.85
N CYS A 218 -2.17 -1.38 -6.25
CA CYS A 218 -1.97 -2.75 -6.73
C CYS A 218 -2.21 -3.73 -5.57
N PRO A 219 -3.39 -4.36 -5.52
CA PRO A 219 -3.66 -5.38 -4.53
C PRO A 219 -2.72 -6.57 -4.69
N HIS A 220 -2.23 -7.09 -3.57
CA HIS A 220 -1.26 -8.17 -3.56
C HIS A 220 -1.49 -9.09 -2.36
N SER A 221 -0.97 -10.31 -2.47
CA SER A 221 -1.06 -11.30 -1.40
C SER A 221 0.02 -12.36 -1.50
N ALA A 222 0.47 -12.87 -0.36
CA ALA A 222 1.11 -14.17 -0.31
C ALA A 222 0.09 -15.26 -0.60
N PHE A 223 0.53 -16.36 -1.21
CA PHE A 223 -0.38 -17.42 -1.62
C PHE A 223 0.32 -18.78 -1.54
N ARG A 224 -0.41 -19.85 -1.24
CA ARG A 224 0.18 -21.21 -1.15
C ARG A 224 0.22 -21.84 -2.54
N VAL A 225 1.38 -22.39 -2.89
CA VAL A 225 1.55 -23.25 -4.06
C VAL A 225 1.41 -24.69 -3.57
N GLU A 226 0.53 -25.46 -4.20
CA GLU A 226 0.39 -26.89 -3.89
C GLU A 226 1.71 -27.62 -4.09
N CYS A 227 2.00 -28.58 -3.21
CA CYS A 227 3.20 -29.41 -3.22
C CYS A 227 4.51 -28.62 -2.97
N ALA A 228 4.43 -27.37 -2.52
CA ALA A 228 5.58 -26.56 -2.13
C ALA A 228 5.68 -26.36 -0.61
N GLU A 229 4.88 -27.07 0.19
CA GLU A 229 4.77 -26.91 1.63
C GLU A 229 6.10 -27.18 2.35
N ASP A 230 6.84 -28.18 1.88
CA ASP A 230 8.13 -28.60 2.43
C ASP A 230 9.30 -27.74 1.97
N ALA A 231 9.10 -26.86 0.97
CA ALA A 231 10.15 -25.94 0.55
C ALA A 231 10.42 -24.87 1.65
N PRO A 232 11.63 -24.29 1.69
CA PRO A 232 11.92 -23.22 2.64
C PRO A 232 10.96 -22.03 2.48
N PRO A 233 10.54 -21.38 3.58
CA PRO A 233 9.74 -20.16 3.49
C PRO A 233 10.50 -19.08 2.71
N ARG A 234 9.79 -18.30 1.89
CA ARG A 234 10.41 -17.16 1.21
C ARG A 234 11.07 -16.21 2.20
N ARG A 235 12.20 -15.65 1.79
CA ARG A 235 12.88 -14.54 2.45
C ARG A 235 12.96 -13.37 1.48
N SER A 236 12.53 -12.20 1.91
CA SER A 236 12.45 -11.01 1.07
C SER A 236 12.66 -9.74 1.88
N SER A 237 13.02 -8.67 1.18
CA SER A 237 13.04 -7.32 1.71
C SER A 237 12.12 -6.41 0.91
N GLU A 238 11.55 -5.44 1.61
CA GLU A 238 10.72 -4.38 1.06
C GLU A 238 11.39 -3.03 1.28
N LEU A 239 11.42 -2.20 0.25
CA LEU A 239 11.79 -0.78 0.35
C LEU A 239 10.59 0.07 -0.06
N ARG A 240 10.08 0.89 0.86
CA ARG A 240 9.05 1.87 0.56
C ARG A 240 9.67 3.15 0.00
N VAL A 241 9.17 3.59 -1.14
CA VAL A 241 9.71 4.71 -1.91
C VAL A 241 8.62 5.74 -2.11
N TRP A 242 8.95 6.99 -1.82
CA TRP A 242 8.16 8.15 -2.23
C TRP A 242 8.76 8.68 -3.53
N CYS A 243 7.92 8.81 -4.53
CA CYS A 243 8.30 9.40 -5.81
C CYS A 243 7.49 10.70 -5.97
N ILE A 244 8.19 11.81 -6.16
CA ILE A 244 7.57 13.11 -6.46
C ILE A 244 8.11 13.54 -7.81
N TRP A 245 7.22 13.81 -8.76
CA TRP A 245 7.59 14.33 -10.06
C TRP A 245 7.73 15.84 -9.95
N GLN A 246 8.89 16.35 -10.34
CA GLN A 246 9.10 17.79 -10.47
C GLN A 246 8.33 18.29 -11.69
N CYS A 247 7.50 19.30 -11.50
CA CYS A 247 7.00 20.10 -12.61
C CYS A 247 8.21 20.84 -13.20
N ILE A 248 8.58 20.51 -14.44
CA ILE A 248 9.58 21.25 -15.24
C ILE A 248 8.86 22.40 -15.95
#